data_AF-A0A5J6PV72-F1
#
_entry.id   AF-A0A5J6PV72-F1
#
_cell.length_a   1.000
_cell.length_b   1.000
_cell.length_c   1.000
_cell.angle_alpha   90.00
_cell.angle_beta   90.00
_cell.angle_gamma   90.00
#
_symmetry.space_group_name_H-M   'P 1'
#
loop_
_entity.id
_entity.type
_entity.pdbx_description
1 polymer ?
#
loop_
_entity_poly.entity_id
_entity_poly.type
_entity_poly.pdbx_seq_one_letter_code
_entity_poly.pdbx_strand_id
1 'polypeptide(L)'
;MQDNVIELILEIEKRPTMYIGDNSIFCLKAFLDGWHFRNPKNANNSQMLVEFTGWLQKKYDIGTYNVSWDKILFFFYKDEKLALNKFFLDFNQFLQDKSRP
;
A
#
# COMPACT_ATOMS: atom_id res chain seq x y z
N MET A 1 -13.48 11.39 -6.70
CA MET A 1 -12.45 10.45 -6.19
C MET A 1 -12.70 10.30 -4.70
N GLN A 2 -12.62 9.10 -4.15
CA GLN A 2 -12.74 8.87 -2.71
C GLN A 2 -11.62 9.62 -1.96
N ASP A 3 -11.95 10.19 -0.81
CA ASP A 3 -10.99 10.86 0.09
C ASP A 3 -10.46 9.93 1.19
N ASN A 4 -10.91 8.67 1.21
CA ASN A 4 -10.42 7.63 2.09
C ASN A 4 -9.45 6.70 1.35
N VAL A 5 -8.19 6.65 1.81
CA VAL A 5 -7.15 5.81 1.19
C VAL A 5 -7.46 4.30 1.28
N ILE A 6 -8.17 3.84 2.32
CA ILE A 6 -8.56 2.43 2.45
C ILE A 6 -9.46 2.04 1.30
N GLU A 7 -10.57 2.76 1.16
CA GLU A 7 -11.58 2.49 0.15
C GLU A 7 -10.96 2.54 -1.24
N LEU A 8 -10.08 3.50 -1.48
CA LEU A 8 -9.35 3.60 -2.72
C LEU A 8 -8.50 2.36 -2.99
N ILE A 9 -7.72 1.89 -2.02
CA ILE A 9 -6.88 0.69 -2.17
C ILE A 9 -7.75 -0.54 -2.44
N LEU A 10 -8.87 -0.69 -1.75
CA LEU A 10 -9.82 -1.80 -1.95
C LEU A 10 -10.51 -1.76 -3.32
N GLU A 11 -10.78 -0.57 -3.87
CA GLU A 11 -11.29 -0.44 -5.23
C GLU A 11 -10.22 -0.75 -6.28
N ILE A 12 -8.97 -0.30 -6.06
CA ILE A 12 -7.85 -0.62 -6.96
C ILE A 12 -7.61 -2.12 -6.98
N GLU A 13 -7.65 -2.81 -5.84
CA GLU A 13 -7.48 -4.28 -5.74
C GLU A 13 -8.43 -5.03 -6.68
N LYS A 14 -9.69 -4.57 -6.82
CA LYS A 14 -10.68 -5.21 -7.68
C LYS A 14 -10.32 -5.13 -9.16
N ARG A 15 -9.67 -4.04 -9.59
CA ARG A 15 -9.37 -3.76 -11.02
C ARG A 15 -8.05 -2.97 -11.18
N PRO A 16 -6.87 -3.51 -10.82
CA PRO A 16 -5.65 -2.71 -10.71
C PRO A 16 -5.28 -1.97 -12.00
N THR A 17 -5.30 -2.67 -13.14
CA THR A 17 -4.93 -2.11 -14.45
C THR A 17 -5.79 -0.92 -14.87
N MET A 18 -7.04 -0.80 -14.40
CA MET A 18 -7.92 0.34 -14.69
C MET A 18 -7.46 1.63 -14.00
N TYR A 19 -6.77 1.51 -12.87
CA TYR A 19 -6.32 2.66 -12.07
C TYR A 19 -4.84 2.97 -12.31
N ILE A 20 -4.01 1.94 -12.38
CA ILE A 20 -2.54 2.08 -12.35
C ILE A 20 -1.86 1.66 -13.65
N GLY A 21 -2.63 1.29 -14.69
CA GLY A 21 -2.14 1.02 -16.05
C GLY A 21 -1.46 -0.34 -16.23
N ASP A 22 -0.61 -0.73 -15.28
CA ASP A 22 0.06 -2.03 -15.24
C ASP A 22 0.01 -2.63 -13.83
N ASN A 23 0.13 -3.96 -13.72
CA ASN A 23 0.16 -4.67 -12.45
C ASN A 23 1.56 -4.55 -11.81
N SER A 24 1.91 -3.32 -11.42
CA SER A 24 3.19 -2.98 -10.81
C SER A 24 3.01 -2.38 -9.42
N ILE A 25 3.79 -2.88 -8.46
CA ILE A 25 3.89 -2.29 -7.12
C ILE A 25 4.35 -0.83 -7.16
N PHE A 26 5.21 -0.47 -8.12
CA PHE A 26 5.71 0.89 -8.28
C PHE A 26 4.67 1.80 -8.93
N CYS A 27 3.88 1.30 -9.89
CA CYS A 27 2.73 2.03 -10.42
C CYS A 27 1.71 2.33 -9.31
N LEU A 28 1.43 1.36 -8.42
CA LEU A 28 0.59 1.60 -7.25
C LEU A 28 1.16 2.69 -6.33
N LYS A 29 2.46 2.62 -6.03
CA LYS A 29 3.13 3.62 -5.19
C LYS A 29 3.01 5.02 -5.77
N ALA A 30 3.35 5.18 -7.05
CA ALA A 30 3.27 6.47 -7.74
C ALA A 30 1.84 7.01 -7.77
N PHE A 31 0.84 6.15 -8.00
CA PHE A 31 -0.56 6.53 -7.97
C PHE A 31 -1.01 7.02 -6.59
N LEU A 32 -0.68 6.27 -5.53
CA LEU A 32 -1.06 6.63 -4.16
C LEU A 32 -0.34 7.90 -3.66
N ASP A 33 0.92 8.11 -4.07
CA ASP A 33 1.65 9.35 -3.79
C ASP A 33 0.98 10.55 -4.47
N GLY A 34 0.69 10.43 -5.78
CA GLY A 34 -0.01 11.47 -6.53
C GLY A 34 -1.39 11.76 -5.95
N TRP A 35 -2.13 10.72 -5.56
CA TRP A 35 -3.37 10.86 -4.83
C TRP A 35 -3.15 11.65 -3.53
N HIS A 36 -2.18 11.29 -2.68
CA HIS A 36 -1.91 12.00 -1.44
C HIS A 36 -1.59 13.48 -1.64
N PHE A 37 -0.72 13.81 -2.61
CA PHE A 37 -0.31 15.19 -2.89
C PHE A 37 -1.37 16.06 -3.56
N ARG A 38 -2.44 15.46 -4.14
CA ARG A 38 -3.54 16.22 -4.75
C ARG A 38 -4.26 17.14 -3.75
N ASN A 39 -4.34 16.73 -2.48
CA ASN A 39 -5.02 17.47 -1.42
C ASN A 39 -4.40 17.15 -0.04
N PRO A 40 -3.25 17.76 0.29
CA PRO A 40 -2.54 17.48 1.54
C PRO A 40 -3.32 17.90 2.80
N LYS A 41 -4.33 18.78 2.67
CA LYS A 41 -5.14 19.27 3.80
C LYS A 41 -6.26 18.32 4.20
N ASN A 42 -6.70 17.44 3.30
CA ASN A 42 -7.82 16.50 3.51
C ASN A 42 -7.41 15.03 3.41
N ALA A 43 -6.11 14.72 3.49
CA ALA A 43 -5.62 13.35 3.47
C ALA A 43 -5.89 12.65 4.82
N ASN A 44 -7.17 12.57 5.19
CA ASN A 44 -7.66 11.67 6.22
C ASN A 44 -7.13 10.28 5.82
N ASN A 45 -6.23 9.72 6.62
CA ASN A 45 -5.64 8.39 6.50
C ASN A 45 -4.30 8.27 5.77
N SER A 46 -3.54 9.34 5.48
CA SER A 46 -2.14 9.21 5.02
C SER A 46 -1.26 8.42 6.02
N GLN A 47 -1.56 8.55 7.31
CA GLN A 47 -0.95 7.81 8.40
C GLN A 47 -1.07 6.28 8.23
N MET A 48 -2.09 5.81 7.51
CA MET A 48 -2.33 4.38 7.35
C MET A 48 -1.23 3.65 6.59
N LEU A 49 -0.70 4.26 5.52
CA LEU A 49 0.39 3.67 4.76
C LEU A 49 1.70 3.67 5.56
N VAL A 50 1.87 4.63 6.48
CA VAL A 50 2.98 4.66 7.43
C VAL A 50 2.85 3.49 8.43
N GLU A 51 1.67 3.30 9.02
CA GLU A 51 1.40 2.19 9.94
C GLU A 51 1.52 0.83 9.26
N PHE A 52 1.03 0.71 8.02
CA PHE A 52 1.17 -0.48 7.20
C PHE A 52 2.65 -0.80 6.93
N THR A 53 3.46 0.21 6.64
CA THR A 53 4.92 0.03 6.48
C THR A 53 5.55 -0.51 7.77
N GLY A 54 5.15 0.01 8.94
CA GLY A 54 5.60 -0.50 10.24
C GLY A 54 5.14 -1.93 10.52
N TRP A 55 3.92 -2.29 10.11
CA TRP A 55 3.42 -3.67 10.20
C TRP A 55 4.22 -4.63 9.29
N LEU A 56 4.54 -4.21 8.06
CA LEU A 56 5.39 -4.99 7.16
C LEU A 56 6.80 -5.18 7.73
N GLN A 57 7.41 -4.13 8.27
CA GLN A 57 8.74 -4.23 8.89
C GLN A 57 8.77 -5.28 10.00
N LYS A 58 7.74 -5.32 10.86
CA LYS A 58 7.59 -6.35 11.88
C LYS A 58 7.37 -7.74 11.28
N LYS A 59 6.51 -7.85 10.27
CA LYS A 59 6.18 -9.13 9.60
C LYS A 59 7.38 -9.79 8.93
N TYR A 60 8.23 -9.00 8.30
CA TYR A 60 9.37 -9.46 7.52
C TYR A 60 10.72 -9.33 8.27
N ASP A 61 10.68 -9.03 9.58
CA ASP A 61 11.86 -8.83 10.44
C ASP A 61 12.91 -7.86 9.85
N ILE A 62 12.43 -6.72 9.34
CA ILE A 62 13.27 -5.70 8.71
C ILE A 62 13.69 -4.68 9.76
N GLY A 63 14.96 -4.72 10.15
CA GLY A 63 15.55 -3.78 11.11
C GLY A 63 15.82 -2.37 10.56
N THR A 64 15.60 -2.12 9.26
CA THR A 64 15.86 -0.82 8.63
C THR A 64 14.63 0.08 8.66
N TYR A 65 14.74 1.15 9.43
CA TYR A 65 13.80 2.26 9.44
C TYR A 65 13.96 3.11 8.15
N ASN A 66 12.87 3.63 7.58
CA ASN A 66 12.81 4.48 6.37
C ASN A 66 12.79 3.78 4.98
N VAL A 67 12.46 2.49 4.90
CA VAL A 67 12.18 1.84 3.61
C VAL A 67 10.67 1.85 3.37
N SER A 68 10.25 2.31 2.20
CA SER A 68 8.83 2.32 1.82
C SER A 68 8.30 0.91 1.54
N TRP A 69 7.01 0.69 1.77
CA TRP A 69 6.34 -0.60 1.62
C TRP A 69 6.55 -1.25 0.24
N ASP A 70 6.60 -0.45 -0.83
CA ASP A 70 6.82 -0.92 -2.20
C ASP A 70 8.22 -1.54 -2.36
N LYS A 71 9.24 -0.90 -1.79
CA LYS A 71 10.61 -1.40 -1.80
C LYS A 71 10.79 -2.63 -0.91
N ILE A 72 10.11 -2.66 0.23
CA ILE A 72 10.09 -3.85 1.10
C ILE A 72 9.56 -5.05 0.31
N LEU A 73 8.36 -4.93 -0.26
CA LEU A 73 7.73 -6.04 -0.96
C LEU A 73 8.52 -6.44 -2.22
N PHE A 74 8.96 -5.47 -3.03
CA PHE A 74 9.79 -5.78 -4.19
C PHE A 74 11.11 -6.47 -3.79
N PHE A 75 11.70 -6.10 -2.66
CA PHE A 75 12.92 -6.75 -2.17
C PHE A 75 12.72 -8.25 -1.92
N PHE A 76 11.59 -8.68 -1.36
CA PHE A 76 11.31 -10.10 -1.09
C PHE A 76 10.85 -10.87 -2.33
N TYR A 77 10.03 -10.25 -3.19
CA TYR A 77 9.38 -10.97 -4.30
C TYR A 77 10.13 -10.86 -5.62
N LYS A 78 10.95 -9.82 -5.82
CA LYS A 78 11.74 -9.56 -7.05
C LYS A 78 10.94 -9.54 -8.36
N ASP A 79 9.63 -9.40 -8.26
CA ASP A 79 8.69 -9.30 -9.39
C ASP A 79 7.59 -8.32 -9.00
N GLU A 80 7.32 -7.35 -9.86
CA GLU A 80 6.43 -6.23 -9.54
C GLU A 80 4.97 -6.67 -9.38
N LYS A 81 4.53 -7.66 -10.16
CA LYS A 81 3.17 -8.19 -10.12
C LYS A 81 2.96 -9.06 -8.90
N LEU A 82 3.93 -9.91 -8.56
CA LEU A 82 3.89 -10.69 -7.33
C LEU A 82 3.96 -9.79 -6.10
N ALA A 83 4.81 -8.76 -6.11
CA ALA A 83 4.88 -7.77 -5.04
C ALA A 83 3.55 -7.01 -4.89
N LEU A 84 2.90 -6.62 -5.99
CA LEU A 84 1.59 -5.98 -5.99
C LEU A 84 0.50 -6.89 -5.41
N ASN A 85 0.43 -8.14 -5.88
CA ASN A 85 -0.52 -9.12 -5.33
C ASN A 85 -0.29 -9.31 -3.83
N LYS A 86 0.98 -9.35 -3.41
CA LYS A 86 1.30 -9.47 -2.00
C LYS A 86 0.90 -8.24 -1.20
N PHE A 87 1.08 -7.04 -1.75
CA PHE A 87 0.62 -5.81 -1.13
C PHE A 87 -0.85 -5.91 -0.75
N PHE A 88 -1.73 -6.31 -1.67
CA PHE A 88 -3.16 -6.40 -1.38
C PHE A 88 -3.47 -7.44 -0.29
N LEU A 89 -2.85 -8.62 -0.35
CA LEU A 89 -3.02 -9.65 0.68
C LEU A 89 -2.56 -9.17 2.07
N ASP A 90 -1.38 -8.57 2.14
CA ASP A 90 -0.80 -8.08 3.38
C ASP A 90 -1.56 -6.87 3.92
N PHE A 91 -2.05 -5.98 3.05
CA PHE A 91 -2.86 -4.84 3.43
C PHE A 91 -4.21 -5.27 4.00
N ASN A 92 -4.87 -6.24 3.36
CA ASN A 92 -6.12 -6.82 3.89
C ASN A 92 -5.90 -7.51 5.24
N GLN A 93 -4.80 -8.23 5.43
CA GLN A 93 -4.45 -8.80 6.74
C GLN A 93 -4.21 -7.72 7.78
N PHE A 94 -3.47 -6.66 7.44
CA PHE A 94 -3.23 -5.52 8.33
C PHE A 94 -4.54 -4.86 8.79
N LEU A 95 -5.50 -4.66 7.88
CA LEU A 95 -6.82 -4.13 8.24
C LEU A 95 -7.59 -5.05 9.18
N GLN A 96 -7.53 -6.36 8.95
CA GLN A 96 -8.14 -7.36 9.84
C GLN A 96 -7.52 -7.31 11.23
N ASP A 97 -6.18 -7.28 11.33
CA ASP A 97 -5.47 -7.20 12.61
C ASP A 97 -5.83 -5.94 13.39
N LYS A 98 -6.01 -4.79 12.69
CA LYS A 98 -6.46 -3.54 13.30
C LYS A 98 -7.93 -3.53 13.74
N SER A 99 -8.77 -4.36 13.13
CA SER A 99 -10.20 -4.48 13.46
C SER A 99 -10.47 -5.42 14.65
N ARG A 100 -9.45 -6.16 15.12
CA ARG A 100 -9.56 -7.00 16.30
C ARG A 100 -9.47 -6.14 17.58
N PRO A 101 -10.37 -6.35 18.56
CA PRO A 101 -10.43 -5.56 19.79
C PRO A 101 -9.20 -5.76 20.69
#